data_AF-A0A257JFG9-F1
#
_entry.id   AF-A0A257JFG9-F1
#
_cell.length_a   1.000
_cell.length_b   1.000
_cell.length_c   1.000
_cell.angle_alpha   90.00
_cell.angle_beta   90.00
_cell.angle_gamma   90.00
#
_symmetry.space_group_name_H-M   'P 1'
#
loop_
_entity.id
_entity.type
_entity.pdbx_description
1 polymer ?
#
loop_
_entity_poly.entity_id
_entity_poly.type
_entity_poly.pdbx_seq_one_letter_code
_entity_poly.pdbx_strand_id
1 'polypeptide(L)' 'VVEKPLLEVVMAKADHNQSKAAEWLGLNRNTLRKKLVEHKLLK' A
#
# COMPACT_ATOMS: atom_id res chain seq x y z
N VAL A 1 7.63 -3.78 -13.09
CA VAL A 1 8.00 -3.74 -11.65
C VAL A 1 6.93 -4.47 -10.87
N VAL A 2 7.30 -5.33 -9.91
CA VAL A 2 6.39 -6.23 -9.15
C VAL A 2 5.62 -5.51 -8.03
N GLU A 3 5.79 -4.20 -7.91
CA GLU A 3 5.35 -3.42 -6.76
C GLU A 3 3.83 -3.22 -6.68
N LYS A 4 3.15 -3.01 -7.81
CA LYS A 4 1.69 -2.84 -7.87
C LYS A 4 0.91 -4.05 -7.29
N PRO A 5 1.14 -5.31 -7.74
CA PRO A 5 0.41 -6.45 -7.20
C PRO A 5 0.71 -6.70 -5.71
N LEU A 6 1.93 -6.40 -5.23
CA LEU A 6 2.24 -6.46 -3.80
C LEU A 6 1.35 -5.49 -3.00
N LEU A 7 1.24 -4.24 -3.46
CA LEU A 7 0.43 -3.22 -2.81
C LEU A 7 -1.06 -3.58 -2.82
N GLU A 8 -1.58 -4.12 -3.92
CA GLU A 8 -2.97 -4.58 -4.01
C GLU A 8 -3.26 -5.71 -3.02
N VAL A 9 -2.39 -6.74 -2.96
CA VAL A 9 -2.55 -7.87 -2.04
C VAL A 9 -2.48 -7.43 -0.59
N VAL A 10 -1.49 -6.61 -0.23
CA VAL A 10 -1.33 -6.14 1.15
C VAL A 10 -2.50 -5.25 1.55
N MET A 11 -2.95 -4.34 0.68
CA MET A 11 -4.10 -3.49 0.97
C MET A 11 -5.38 -4.31 1.14
N ALA A 12 -5.60 -5.32 0.30
CA ALA A 12 -6.74 -6.22 0.45
C ALA A 12 -6.67 -7.02 1.76
N LYS A 13 -5.50 -7.55 2.13
CA LYS A 13 -5.30 -8.28 3.38
C LYS A 13 -5.40 -7.39 4.64
N ALA A 14 -5.11 -6.11 4.49
CA ALA A 14 -5.23 -5.13 5.56
C ALA A 14 -6.62 -4.45 5.62
N ASP A 15 -7.63 -4.96 4.89
CA ASP A 15 -8.97 -4.37 4.78
C ASP A 15 -8.93 -2.86 4.40
N HIS A 16 -8.03 -2.53 3.48
CA HIS A 16 -7.70 -1.17 3.05
C HIS A 16 -7.22 -0.20 4.15
N ASN A 17 -6.86 -0.71 5.33
CA ASN A 17 -6.23 0.09 6.39
C ASN A 17 -4.76 0.35 6.05
N GLN A 18 -4.47 1.56 5.57
CA GLN A 18 -3.12 1.98 5.16
C GLN A 18 -2.11 1.95 6.31
N SER A 19 -2.51 2.21 7.55
CA SER A 19 -1.58 2.16 8.69
C SER A 19 -1.12 0.73 8.96
N LYS A 20 -2.06 -0.23 8.96
CA LYS A 20 -1.79 -1.66 9.13
C LYS A 20 -0.97 -2.22 7.95
N ALA A 21 -1.32 -1.86 6.72
CA ALA A 21 -0.56 -2.23 5.53
C ALA A 21 0.88 -1.69 5.55
N ALA A 22 1.06 -0.45 6.01
CA ALA A 22 2.38 0.17 6.10
C ALA A 22 3.26 -0.50 7.18
N GLU A 23 2.67 -0.89 8.31
CA GLU A 23 3.33 -1.68 9.34
C GLU A 23 3.82 -3.03 8.79
N TRP A 24 2.97 -3.76 8.06
CA TRP A 24 3.33 -5.05 7.45
C TRP A 24 4.44 -4.95 6.41
N LEU A 25 4.46 -3.85 5.66
CA LEU A 25 5.49 -3.58 4.65
C LEU A 25 6.77 -2.97 5.24
N GLY A 26 6.80 -2.69 6.55
CA GLY A 26 7.95 -2.08 7.22
C GLY A 26 8.29 -0.68 6.71
N LEU A 27 7.27 0.09 6.28
CA LEU A 27 7.46 1.42 5.69
C LEU A 27 6.54 2.47 6.31
N ASN A 28 6.90 3.74 6.14
CA ASN A 28 6.08 4.82 6.62
C ASN A 28 4.74 4.89 5.84
N ARG A 29 3.61 5.11 6.54
CA ARG A 29 2.28 5.26 5.92
C ARG A 29 2.23 6.33 4.83
N ASN A 30 2.98 7.42 4.96
CA ASN A 30 3.05 8.46 3.92
C ASN A 30 3.76 7.95 2.67
N THR A 31 4.79 7.10 2.83
CA THR A 31 5.45 6.41 1.72
C THR A 31 4.48 5.43 1.05
N LEU A 32 3.72 4.65 1.83
CA LEU A 32 2.67 3.78 1.29
C LEU A 32 1.69 4.58 0.45
N ARG A 33 1.17 5.68 1.01
CA ARG A 33 0.19 6.54 0.33
C ARG A 33 0.71 7.07 -1.00
N LYS A 34 1.96 7.53 -1.06
CA LYS A 34 2.59 8.00 -2.32
C LYS A 34 2.62 6.89 -3.37
N LYS A 35 3.07 5.69 -2.98
CA LYS A 35 3.10 4.52 -3.88
C LYS A 35 1.70 4.13 -4.38
N LEU A 36 0.69 4.17 -3.50
CA LEU A 36 -0.69 3.90 -3.91
C LEU A 36 -1.20 4.92 -4.94
N VAL A 37 -0.87 6.20 -4.80
CA VAL A 37 -1.22 7.25 -5.79
C VAL A 37 -0.47 7.04 -7.11
N GLU A 38 0.84 6.80 -7.05
CA GLU A 38 1.69 6.55 -8.24
C GLU A 38 1.19 5.35 -9.06
N HIS A 39 0.73 4.29 -8.38
CA HIS A 39 0.17 3.10 -9.01
C HIS A 39 -1.34 3.19 -9.32
N LYS A 40 -1.98 4.35 -9.08
CA LYS A 40 -3.41 4.61 -9.31
C LYS A 40 -4.34 3.68 -8.51
N LEU A 41 -3.90 3.27 -7.32
CA LEU A 41 -4.66 2.48 -6.34
C LEU A 41 -5.41 3.36 -5.33
N LEU A 42 -5.13 4.66 -5.31
CA LEU A 42 -5.83 5.66 -4.54
C LEU A 42 -6.17 6.85 -5.45
N LYS A 43 -7.37 7.43 -5.28
CA LYS A 43 -7.72 8.72 -5.89
C LYS A 43 -7.10 9.87 -5.10
#